data_AF-A0A261VEN2-F1
#
_entry.id   AF-A0A261VEN2-F1
#
_cell.length_a   1.000
_cell.length_b   1.000
_cell.length_c   1.000
_cell.angle_alpha   90.00
_cell.angle_beta   90.00
_cell.angle_gamma   90.00
#
_symmetry.space_group_name_H-M   'P 1'
#
loop_
_entity.id
_entity.type
_entity.pdbx_description
1 polymer ?
#
loop_
_entity_poly.entity_id
_entity_poly.type
_entity_poly.pdbx_seq_one_letter_code
_entity_poly.pdbx_strand_id
1 'polypeptide(L)'
;MKRCEQATEDPTMRALWIAAAALASTAQAQTPAEPGGQTTFEQIITAAGATNGAARLCGASDPDLRQHESNWQVNLKRYAQEYRYDTTALNTRFAQGQETGRQMMEQMRQASVDGCAGVLGSFQRERAIGYSEMKQAIAEVTDGLPRTPAR
;
A
#
# COMPACT_ATOMS: atom_id res chain seq x y z
N MET A 1 -84.45 -4.14 10.22
CA MET A 1 -83.97 -2.77 10.49
C MET A 1 -82.44 -2.77 10.44
N LYS A 2 -81.87 -1.88 9.61
CA LYS A 2 -80.47 -1.40 9.51
C LYS A 2 -79.27 -2.38 9.42
N ARG A 3 -78.48 -2.17 8.35
CA ARG A 3 -77.07 -2.57 8.12
C ARG A 3 -76.15 -2.16 9.28
N CYS A 4 -75.02 -2.87 9.43
CA CYS A 4 -73.67 -2.28 9.38
C CYS A 4 -72.60 -3.34 9.04
N GLU A 5 -71.68 -2.91 8.18
CA GLU A 5 -70.45 -3.53 7.66
C GLU A 5 -69.31 -3.58 8.71
N GLN A 6 -68.30 -4.43 8.45
CA GLN A 6 -66.84 -4.38 8.80
C GLN A 6 -66.37 -5.82 9.14
N ALA A 7 -65.61 -6.56 8.31
CA ALA A 7 -64.27 -6.39 7.71
C ALA A 7 -63.10 -6.90 8.60
N THR A 8 -62.11 -7.49 7.90
CA THR A 8 -60.75 -7.97 8.25
C THR A 8 -60.65 -9.35 8.92
N GLU A 9 -60.36 -10.43 8.19
CA GLU A 9 -59.11 -10.88 7.52
C GLU A 9 -58.33 -11.88 8.38
N ASP A 10 -58.39 -13.15 7.95
CA ASP A 10 -57.67 -14.30 8.48
C ASP A 10 -56.20 -14.29 8.03
N PRO A 11 -55.24 -14.51 8.93
CA PRO A 11 -53.85 -14.69 8.56
C PRO A 11 -53.57 -16.16 8.27
N THR A 12 -52.54 -16.37 7.46
CA THR A 12 -51.79 -17.62 7.23
C THR A 12 -52.17 -18.52 6.06
N MET A 13 -51.15 -18.63 5.20
CA MET A 13 -50.67 -19.85 4.55
C MET A 13 -51.14 -20.10 3.12
N ARG A 14 -50.28 -19.67 2.18
CA ARG A 14 -49.61 -20.51 1.13
C ARG A 14 -49.22 -19.59 -0.02
N ALA A 15 -47.96 -19.15 -0.02
CA ALA A 15 -46.91 -19.77 -0.82
C ALA A 15 -47.17 -19.60 -2.34
N LEU A 16 -46.40 -18.71 -2.96
CA LEU A 16 -46.04 -18.80 -4.37
C LEU A 16 -44.69 -18.08 -4.56
N TRP A 17 -43.66 -18.91 -4.74
CA TRP A 17 -42.35 -18.52 -5.26
C TRP A 17 -42.48 -18.21 -6.75
N ILE A 18 -42.02 -17.04 -7.21
CA ILE A 18 -41.42 -16.88 -8.54
C ILE A 18 -40.24 -15.91 -8.42
N ALA A 19 -39.07 -16.42 -8.80
CA ALA A 19 -37.82 -15.71 -8.91
C ALA A 19 -37.82 -14.74 -10.10
N ALA A 20 -37.27 -13.55 -9.92
CA ALA A 20 -36.73 -12.76 -11.01
C ALA A 20 -35.42 -12.13 -10.52
N ALA A 21 -34.32 -12.67 -11.02
CA ALA A 21 -32.98 -12.13 -10.89
C ALA A 21 -32.95 -10.74 -11.55
N ALA A 22 -33.11 -9.68 -10.75
CA ALA A 22 -32.54 -8.41 -11.10
C ALA A 22 -31.05 -8.51 -10.75
N LEU A 23 -30.21 -8.47 -11.78
CA LEU A 23 -28.78 -8.26 -11.69
C LEU A 23 -28.54 -6.98 -10.87
N ALA A 24 -28.43 -7.13 -9.56
CA ALA A 24 -27.73 -6.17 -8.74
C ALA A 24 -26.26 -6.30 -9.18
N SER A 25 -25.88 -5.51 -10.18
CA SER A 25 -24.52 -5.02 -10.26
C SER A 25 -24.30 -4.24 -8.97
N THR A 26 -23.92 -4.96 -7.92
CA THR A 26 -23.15 -4.39 -6.83
C THR A 26 -21.85 -3.95 -7.49
N ALA A 27 -21.86 -2.74 -8.05
CA ALA A 27 -20.70 -1.88 -7.99
C ALA A 27 -20.35 -1.88 -6.50
N GLN A 28 -19.44 -2.78 -6.11
CA GLN A 28 -18.89 -2.80 -4.77
C GLN A 28 -18.32 -1.40 -4.61
N ALA A 29 -19.02 -0.57 -3.83
CA ALA A 29 -18.53 0.73 -3.45
C ALA A 29 -17.09 0.51 -3.00
N GLN A 30 -16.16 1.08 -3.76
CA GLN A 30 -14.74 0.96 -3.50
C GLN A 30 -14.54 1.58 -2.12
N THR A 31 -14.45 0.75 -1.09
CA THR A 31 -14.09 1.23 0.24
C THR A 31 -12.76 1.93 0.08
N PRO A 32 -12.68 3.25 0.37
CA PRO A 32 -11.43 3.97 0.29
C PRO A 32 -10.40 3.26 1.17
N ALA A 33 -9.13 3.31 0.77
CA ALA A 33 -8.04 3.01 1.68
C ALA A 33 -8.28 3.71 3.03
N GLU A 34 -7.90 3.08 4.15
CA GLU A 34 -8.03 3.70 5.48
C GLU A 34 -7.49 5.15 5.45
N PRO A 35 -8.15 6.12 6.11
CA PRO A 35 -7.69 7.50 6.12
C PRO A 35 -6.21 7.58 6.54
N GLY A 36 -5.34 7.98 5.62
CA GLY A 36 -3.87 8.05 5.81
C GLY A 36 -3.07 6.92 5.17
N GLY A 37 -3.69 5.79 4.79
CA GLY A 37 -2.97 4.64 4.23
C GLY A 37 -2.25 4.92 2.91
N GLN A 38 -2.86 5.72 2.02
CA GLN A 38 -2.21 6.15 0.77
C GLN A 38 -0.97 7.02 1.05
N THR A 39 -1.07 7.95 2.00
CA THR A 39 0.05 8.80 2.41
C THR A 39 1.20 7.97 2.98
N THR A 40 0.90 7.00 3.85
CA THR A 40 1.91 6.07 4.38
C THR A 40 2.55 5.25 3.28
N PHE A 41 1.76 4.73 2.33
CA PHE A 41 2.30 4.01 1.18
C PHE A 41 3.26 4.88 0.35
N GLU A 42 2.90 6.14 0.07
CA GLU A 42 3.78 7.09 -0.62
C GLU A 42 5.06 7.43 0.16
N GLN A 43 4.99 7.49 1.48
CA GLN A 43 6.16 7.67 2.34
C GLN A 43 7.09 6.46 2.27
N ILE A 44 6.55 5.23 2.25
CA ILE A 44 7.34 4.00 2.08
C ILE A 44 8.06 4.00 0.72
N ILE A 45 7.37 4.39 -0.37
CA ILE A 45 7.99 4.52 -1.69
C ILE A 45 9.17 5.51 -1.65
N THR A 46 8.95 6.66 -1.01
CA THR A 46 9.97 7.71 -0.88
C THR A 46 11.16 7.23 -0.04
N ALA A 47 10.92 6.52 1.07
CA ALA A 47 11.95 5.97 1.93
C ALA A 47 12.81 4.92 1.22
N ALA A 48 12.19 4.00 0.47
CA ALA A 48 12.92 3.04 -0.35
C ALA A 48 13.82 3.74 -1.39
N GLY A 49 13.30 4.77 -2.06
CA GLY A 49 14.09 5.62 -2.93
C GLY A 49 15.26 6.28 -2.20
N ALA A 50 15.04 6.79 -0.99
CA ALA A 50 16.09 7.42 -0.18
C ALA A 50 17.21 6.46 0.18
N THR A 51 16.92 5.21 0.57
CA THR A 51 17.96 4.19 0.79
C THR A 51 18.81 4.00 -0.48
N ASN A 52 18.17 3.93 -1.65
CA ASN A 52 18.86 3.76 -2.94
C ASN A 52 19.79 4.94 -3.27
N GLY A 53 19.27 6.17 -3.15
CA GLY A 53 20.05 7.38 -3.41
C GLY A 53 21.20 7.62 -2.43
N ALA A 54 20.97 7.33 -1.16
CA ALA A 54 22.01 7.37 -0.13
C ALA A 54 23.11 6.33 -0.43
N ALA A 55 22.73 5.10 -0.77
CA ALA A 55 23.66 4.03 -1.12
C ALA A 55 24.51 4.37 -2.35
N ARG A 56 23.93 5.06 -3.35
CA ARG A 56 24.67 5.58 -4.51
C ARG A 56 25.79 6.51 -4.08
N LEU A 57 25.52 7.47 -3.19
CA LEU A 57 26.55 8.39 -2.71
C LEU A 57 27.64 7.65 -1.91
N CYS A 58 27.26 6.59 -1.21
CA CYS A 58 28.17 5.75 -0.43
C CYS A 58 28.92 4.69 -1.25
N GLY A 59 28.80 4.69 -2.58
CA GLY A 59 29.60 3.83 -3.45
C GLY A 59 29.01 2.45 -3.74
N ALA A 60 27.70 2.26 -3.52
CA ALA A 60 27.02 1.06 -4.02
C ALA A 60 27.16 0.95 -5.55
N SER A 61 27.30 -0.27 -6.06
CA SER A 61 27.48 -0.49 -7.49
C SER A 61 26.19 -0.22 -8.28
N ASP A 62 26.31 0.24 -9.53
CA ASP A 62 25.14 0.45 -10.39
C ASP A 62 24.27 -0.81 -10.60
N PRO A 63 24.83 -2.03 -10.76
CA PRO A 63 24.03 -3.25 -10.76
C PRO A 63 23.20 -3.44 -9.49
N ASP A 64 23.79 -3.17 -8.31
CA ASP A 64 23.10 -3.31 -7.04
C ASP A 64 21.97 -2.29 -6.89
N LEU A 65 22.22 -1.04 -7.30
CA LEU A 65 21.23 0.03 -7.25
C LEU A 65 20.03 -0.29 -8.14
N ARG A 66 20.27 -0.82 -9.35
CA ARG A 66 19.20 -1.27 -10.26
C ARG A 66 18.44 -2.47 -9.69
N GLN A 67 19.13 -3.41 -9.05
CA GLN A 67 18.49 -4.57 -8.43
C GLN A 67 17.57 -4.14 -7.29
N HIS A 68 18.05 -3.26 -6.41
CA HIS A 68 17.25 -2.69 -5.32
C HIS A 68 15.99 -1.99 -5.86
N GLU A 69 16.16 -1.07 -6.82
CA GLU A 69 15.04 -0.35 -7.43
C GLU A 69 14.03 -1.30 -8.07
N SER A 70 14.48 -2.25 -8.88
CA SER A 70 13.59 -3.22 -9.55
C SER A 70 12.79 -4.04 -8.54
N ASN A 71 13.44 -4.55 -7.50
CA ASN A 71 12.79 -5.37 -6.49
C ASN A 71 11.76 -4.58 -5.69
N TRP A 72 12.11 -3.36 -5.27
CA TRP A 72 11.17 -2.48 -4.58
C TRP A 72 9.99 -2.10 -5.45
N GLN A 73 10.20 -1.76 -6.73
CA GLN A 73 9.08 -1.46 -7.64
C GLN A 73 8.12 -2.64 -7.79
N VAL A 74 8.63 -3.86 -7.95
CA VAL A 74 7.80 -5.08 -8.04
C VAL A 74 7.02 -5.30 -6.76
N ASN A 75 7.69 -5.23 -5.61
CA ASN A 75 7.07 -5.50 -4.33
C ASN A 75 6.04 -4.42 -3.94
N LEU A 76 6.34 -3.13 -4.18
CA LEU A 76 5.43 -2.02 -3.89
C LEU A 76 4.19 -2.04 -4.77
N LYS A 77 4.32 -2.41 -6.06
CA LYS A 77 3.15 -2.63 -6.94
C LYS A 77 2.26 -3.76 -6.42
N ARG A 78 2.87 -4.87 -5.97
CA ARG A 78 2.13 -5.98 -5.36
C ARG A 78 1.44 -5.56 -4.06
N TYR A 79 2.13 -4.81 -3.21
CA TYR A 79 1.57 -4.27 -1.96
C TYR A 79 0.39 -3.34 -2.24
N ALA A 80 0.55 -2.41 -3.18
CA ALA A 80 -0.51 -1.51 -3.60
C ALA A 80 -1.71 -2.25 -4.18
N GLN A 81 -1.49 -3.30 -4.97
CA GLN A 81 -2.57 -4.14 -5.48
C GLN A 81 -3.31 -4.85 -4.34
N GLU A 82 -2.59 -5.40 -3.37
CA GLU A 82 -3.17 -6.13 -2.24
C GLU A 82 -4.05 -5.22 -1.36
N TYR A 83 -3.61 -3.98 -1.15
CA TYR A 83 -4.25 -3.02 -0.24
C TYR A 83 -5.00 -1.88 -0.94
N ARG A 84 -5.13 -1.95 -2.27
CA ARG A 84 -5.84 -0.98 -3.13
C ARG A 84 -5.29 0.45 -3.04
N TYR A 85 -3.97 0.60 -2.96
CA TYR A 85 -3.31 1.90 -3.05
C TYR A 85 -3.09 2.32 -4.51
N ASP A 86 -3.08 3.63 -4.74
CA ASP A 86 -2.75 4.22 -6.04
C ASP A 86 -1.23 4.17 -6.27
N THR A 87 -0.83 3.76 -7.47
CA THR A 87 0.56 3.64 -7.91
C THR A 87 0.97 4.70 -8.93
N THR A 88 0.08 5.63 -9.29
CA THR A 88 0.32 6.67 -10.30
C THR A 88 1.59 7.47 -10.01
N ALA A 89 1.86 7.77 -8.74
CA ALA A 89 3.04 8.54 -8.32
C ALA A 89 4.28 7.68 -8.00
N LEU A 90 4.23 6.35 -8.15
CA LEU A 90 5.25 5.44 -7.62
C LEU A 90 6.66 5.77 -8.12
N ASN A 91 6.85 5.84 -9.45
CA ASN A 91 8.17 6.12 -10.02
C ASN A 91 8.67 7.52 -9.63
N THR A 92 7.78 8.52 -9.67
CA THR A 92 8.12 9.90 -9.32
C THR A 92 8.53 10.03 -7.85
N ARG A 93 7.79 9.38 -6.93
CA ARG A 93 8.10 9.36 -5.49
C ARG A 93 9.39 8.63 -5.20
N PHE A 94 9.66 7.52 -5.90
CA PHE A 94 10.91 6.78 -5.73
C PHE A 94 12.11 7.62 -6.17
N ALA A 95 12.02 8.29 -7.33
CA ALA A 95 13.06 9.20 -7.82
C ALA A 95 13.26 10.41 -6.88
N GLN A 96 12.17 10.97 -6.36
CA GLN A 96 12.23 12.03 -5.32
C GLN A 96 12.96 11.53 -4.06
N GLY A 97 12.67 10.30 -3.65
CA GLY A 97 13.38 9.61 -2.57
C GLY A 97 14.87 9.51 -2.84
N GLN A 98 15.28 9.04 -4.03
CA GLN A 98 16.69 8.94 -4.41
C GLN A 98 17.43 10.27 -4.23
N GLU A 99 16.84 11.35 -4.73
CA GLU A 99 17.45 12.67 -4.59
C GLU A 99 17.51 13.11 -3.11
N THR A 100 16.46 12.84 -2.33
CA THR A 100 16.41 13.15 -0.90
C THR A 100 17.51 12.41 -0.13
N GLY A 101 17.64 11.10 -0.32
CA GLY A 101 18.66 10.28 0.35
C GLY A 101 20.08 10.70 -0.03
N ARG A 102 20.30 11.06 -1.31
CA ARG A 102 21.58 11.62 -1.77
C ARG A 102 21.92 12.92 -1.02
N GLN A 103 20.98 13.87 -0.97
CA GLN A 103 21.17 15.15 -0.28
C GLN A 103 21.41 14.99 1.22
N MET A 104 20.68 14.08 1.88
CA MET A 104 20.89 13.79 3.31
C MET A 104 22.32 13.32 3.58
N MET A 105 22.85 12.43 2.75
CA MET A 105 24.23 11.97 2.92
C MET A 105 25.27 13.07 2.64
N GLU A 106 24.98 13.98 1.72
CA GLU A 106 25.83 15.16 1.50
C GLU A 106 25.85 16.10 2.72
N GLN A 107 24.69 16.34 3.32
CA GLN A 107 24.57 17.14 4.54
C GLN A 107 25.32 16.49 5.72
N MET A 108 25.20 15.18 5.90
CA MET A 108 25.95 14.44 6.93
C MET A 108 27.46 14.58 6.72
N ARG A 109 27.93 14.45 5.48
CA ARG A 109 29.34 14.63 5.15
C ARG A 109 29.83 16.06 5.45
N GLN A 110 29.02 17.08 5.15
CA GLN A 110 29.34 18.48 5.50
C GLN A 110 29.42 18.68 7.03
N ALA A 111 28.58 17.97 7.79
CA ALA A 111 28.61 17.94 9.25
C ALA A 111 29.71 17.02 9.83
N SER A 112 30.61 16.47 9.01
CA SER A 112 31.65 15.51 9.42
C SER A 112 31.12 14.22 10.07
N VAL A 113 29.90 13.81 9.71
CA VAL A 113 29.29 12.55 10.14
C VAL A 113 29.37 11.53 9.01
N ASP A 114 30.02 10.39 9.26
CA ASP A 114 30.02 9.25 8.33
C ASP A 114 28.85 8.30 8.61
N GLY A 115 27.86 8.31 7.71
CA GLY A 115 26.71 7.40 7.75
C GLY A 115 26.84 6.21 6.79
N CYS A 116 27.91 6.11 6.00
CA CYS A 116 27.93 5.19 4.86
C CYS A 116 27.95 3.72 5.24
N ALA A 117 28.59 3.36 6.35
CA ALA A 117 28.56 1.99 6.86
C ALA A 117 27.11 1.54 7.17
N GLY A 118 26.32 2.40 7.83
CA GLY A 118 24.93 2.12 8.17
C GLY A 118 24.02 2.06 6.94
N VAL A 119 24.18 3.01 6.02
CA VAL A 119 23.43 3.04 4.76
C VAL A 119 23.68 1.79 3.93
N LEU A 120 24.96 1.42 3.72
CA LEU A 120 25.30 0.24 2.92
C LEU A 120 24.81 -1.05 3.59
N GLY A 121 24.87 -1.14 4.92
CA GLY A 121 24.31 -2.29 5.65
C GLY A 121 22.81 -2.47 5.39
N SER A 122 22.02 -1.39 5.53
CA SER A 122 20.58 -1.43 5.26
C SER A 122 20.28 -1.68 3.78
N PHE A 123 20.99 -1.02 2.89
CA PHE A 123 20.84 -1.19 1.45
C PHE A 123 21.10 -2.64 1.00
N GLN A 124 22.13 -3.31 1.53
CA GLN A 124 22.43 -4.70 1.15
C GLN A 124 21.32 -5.67 1.57
N ARG A 125 20.71 -5.47 2.74
CA ARG A 125 19.51 -6.21 3.18
C ARG A 125 18.34 -5.96 2.23
N GLU A 126 18.09 -4.69 1.92
CA GLU A 126 16.94 -4.27 1.11
C GLU A 126 17.08 -4.59 -0.38
N ARG A 127 18.31 -4.68 -0.90
CA ARG A 127 18.59 -4.87 -2.34
C ARG A 127 17.88 -6.10 -2.90
N ALA A 128 17.83 -7.18 -2.13
CA ALA A 128 17.25 -8.45 -2.52
C ALA A 128 16.01 -8.83 -1.69
N ILE A 129 15.38 -7.85 -1.02
CA ILE A 129 14.26 -8.10 -0.12
C ILE A 129 13.08 -8.77 -0.85
N GLY A 130 12.61 -9.87 -0.28
CA GLY A 130 11.41 -10.55 -0.78
C GLY A 130 10.13 -9.81 -0.38
N TYR A 131 9.03 -10.06 -1.10
CA TYR A 131 7.74 -9.42 -0.81
C TYR A 131 7.27 -9.64 0.64
N SER A 132 7.35 -10.87 1.16
CA SER A 132 6.90 -11.18 2.52
C SER A 132 7.74 -10.46 3.57
N GLU A 133 9.05 -10.37 3.37
CA GLU A 133 9.96 -9.67 4.26
C GLU A 133 9.74 -8.15 4.21
N MET A 134 9.57 -7.57 3.01
CA MET A 134 9.22 -6.15 2.86
C MET A 134 7.90 -5.83 3.58
N LYS A 135 6.89 -6.68 3.40
CA LYS A 135 5.58 -6.51 4.03
C LYS A 135 5.66 -6.58 5.55
N GLN A 136 6.47 -7.49 6.09
CA GLN A 136 6.75 -7.59 7.52
C GLN A 136 7.45 -6.34 8.04
N ALA A 137 8.49 -5.87 7.34
CA ALA A 137 9.22 -4.65 7.71
C ALA A 137 8.30 -3.40 7.68
N ILE A 138 7.38 -3.31 6.72
CA ILE A 138 6.36 -2.25 6.68
C ILE A 138 5.47 -2.36 7.93
N ALA A 139 4.96 -3.55 8.26
CA ALA A 139 4.10 -3.75 9.42
C ALA A 139 4.77 -3.34 10.74
N GLU A 140 6.08 -3.58 10.86
CA GLU A 140 6.87 -3.22 12.05
C GLU A 140 6.98 -1.70 12.25
N VAL A 141 6.96 -0.91 11.17
CA VAL A 141 7.09 0.56 11.25
C VAL A 141 5.76 1.29 11.15
N THR A 142 4.67 0.62 10.77
CA THR A 142 3.32 1.21 10.62
C THR A 142 2.32 0.73 11.67
N ASP A 143 2.78 0.19 12.81
CA ASP A 143 1.92 -0.40 13.86
C ASP A 143 0.99 -1.52 13.38
N GLY A 144 1.45 -2.28 12.37
CA GLY A 144 0.74 -3.40 11.76
C GLY A 144 0.37 -3.17 10.29
N LEU A 145 -0.18 -4.22 9.67
CA LEU A 145 -0.68 -4.16 8.30
C LEU A 145 -2.06 -3.50 8.24
N PRO A 146 -2.42 -2.87 7.10
CA PRO A 146 -3.77 -2.34 6.91
C PRO A 146 -4.83 -3.41 7.18
N ARG A 147 -5.87 -3.06 7.94
CA ARG A 147 -6.88 -4.01 8.45
C ARG A 147 -7.71 -4.69 7.35
N THR A 148 -7.64 -4.19 6.13
CA THR A 148 -8.37 -4.74 4.97
C THR A 148 -7.41 -5.27 3.90
N PRO A 149 -6.94 -6.53 4.01
CA PRO A 149 -6.56 -7.29 2.82
C PRO A 149 -7.83 -7.59 2.02
N ALA A 150 -7.78 -7.46 0.68
CA ALA A 150 -8.94 -7.77 -0.16
C ALA A 150 -9.43 -9.22 0.05
N ARG A 151 -10.74 -9.39 0.28
CA ARG A 151 -11.45 -10.64 -0.02
C ARG A 151 -11.69 -10.74 -1.52
#